data_AF-A0A9P9BM96-F1
#
_entry.id   AF-A0A9P9BM96-F1
#
_cell.length_a   1.000
_cell.length_b   1.000
_cell.length_c   1.000
_cell.angle_alpha   90.00
_cell.angle_beta   90.00
_cell.angle_gamma   90.00
#
_symmetry.space_group_name_H-M   'P 1'
#
loop_
_entity.id
_entity.type
_entity.pdbx_description
1 polymer ?
#
loop_
_entity_poly.entity_id
_entity_poly.type
_entity_poly.pdbx_seq_one_letter_code
_entity_poly.pdbx_strand_id
1 'polypeptide(L)'
;MAHRRLQQEHALQNQPPIFSPSVARAAASTAKDWAYVDSWLKQKYSTTAVPPFERNAETLRMLLALVAANEAADEDRDQLARAEEAALQEVRSATAAKETVVEDLLCAIEDNLTKEGRAALDSMAGMAVELGVAAGSDHPNTESGITPELLAARFIELQASAVEVDRATARVEVLHEYVRHETARLAELMGSMHGQHVTGSADENETNVYALDPEMARLNTDTHIKITKMEGQLPQLEQQVTALNKMSQMPTVTVDEVKEDEDEYLRVLARKKDLDAQLKAFAGLPPDVDAARAELENLRNELRSLTDRRDNNFERLVERESPAKPRRRMP
;
A
#
# COMPACT_ATOMS: atom_id res chain seq x y z
N MET A 1 44.29 -85.12 60.83
CA MET A 1 43.70 -83.82 61.25
C MET A 1 44.62 -82.61 61.04
N ALA A 2 45.80 -82.72 60.39
CA ALA A 2 46.68 -81.57 60.13
C ALA A 2 46.72 -81.15 58.64
N HIS A 3 46.47 -82.07 57.70
CA HIS A 3 46.52 -81.77 56.25
C HIS A 3 45.32 -80.97 55.70
N ARG A 4 44.19 -80.93 56.42
CA ARG A 4 43.00 -80.17 55.99
C ARG A 4 43.10 -78.67 56.27
N ARG A 5 43.94 -78.25 57.23
CA ARG A 5 44.15 -76.83 57.57
C ARG A 5 45.08 -76.14 56.57
N LEU A 6 46.14 -76.80 56.13
CA LEU A 6 47.08 -76.22 55.15
C LEU A 6 46.47 -76.05 53.75
N GLN A 7 45.52 -76.91 53.36
CA GLN A 7 44.77 -76.71 52.11
C GLN A 7 43.72 -75.59 52.21
N GLN A 8 43.26 -75.25 53.42
CA GLN A 8 42.29 -74.17 53.64
C GLN A 8 42.98 -72.80 53.70
N GLU A 9 44.22 -72.72 54.16
CA GLU A 9 45.03 -71.49 54.16
C GLU A 9 45.51 -71.10 52.75
N HIS A 10 45.92 -72.06 51.92
CA HIS A 10 46.25 -71.79 50.52
C HIS A 10 45.04 -71.38 49.65
N ALA A 11 43.82 -71.74 50.05
CA ALA A 11 42.59 -71.32 49.37
C ALA A 11 42.17 -69.87 49.69
N LEU A 12 42.65 -69.31 50.81
CA LEU A 12 42.37 -67.93 51.22
C LEU A 12 43.40 -66.92 50.67
N GLN A 13 44.57 -67.39 50.25
CA GLN A 13 45.66 -66.53 49.78
C GLN A 13 45.65 -66.26 48.27
N ASN A 14 44.80 -66.96 47.52
CA ASN A 14 44.56 -66.76 46.08
C ASN A 14 43.29 -65.97 45.76
N GLN A 15 42.73 -65.22 46.71
CA GLN A 15 41.65 -64.28 46.40
C GLN A 15 42.27 -62.94 45.95
N PRO A 16 42.00 -62.46 44.72
CA PRO A 16 42.46 -61.15 44.29
C PRO A 16 41.86 -60.09 45.23
N PRO A 17 42.61 -59.01 45.56
CA PRO A 17 42.11 -57.95 46.42
C PRO A 17 40.90 -57.28 45.74
N ILE A 18 39.70 -57.53 46.28
CA ILE A 18 38.43 -57.23 45.59
C ILE A 18 38.14 -55.72 45.54
N PHE A 19 38.85 -54.88 46.31
CA PHE A 19 38.71 -53.42 46.22
C PHE A 19 40.05 -52.72 46.44
N SER A 20 40.77 -52.46 45.35
CA SER A 20 41.85 -51.47 45.37
C SER A 20 41.26 -50.08 45.65
N PRO A 21 41.81 -49.27 46.57
CA PRO A 21 41.34 -47.92 46.87
C PRO A 21 41.17 -47.03 45.64
N SER A 22 41.93 -47.26 44.58
CA SER A 22 41.82 -46.54 43.31
C SER A 22 40.53 -46.89 42.54
N VAL A 23 40.10 -48.16 42.57
CA VAL A 23 38.85 -48.63 41.94
C VAL A 23 37.65 -48.11 42.72
N ALA A 24 37.73 -48.11 44.06
CA ALA A 24 36.67 -47.57 44.91
C ALA A 24 36.50 -46.04 44.71
N ARG A 25 37.60 -45.29 44.54
CA ARG A 25 37.52 -43.86 44.22
C ARG A 25 36.93 -43.60 42.84
N ALA A 26 37.32 -44.38 41.82
CA ALA A 26 36.76 -44.26 40.47
C ALA A 26 35.26 -44.60 40.44
N ALA A 27 34.83 -45.61 41.18
CA ALA A 27 33.41 -45.95 41.31
C ALA A 27 32.62 -44.87 42.09
N ALA A 28 33.24 -44.24 43.09
CA ALA A 28 32.61 -43.15 43.84
C ALA A 28 32.48 -41.87 42.99
N SER A 29 33.46 -41.55 42.14
CA SER A 29 33.37 -40.41 41.23
C SER A 29 32.31 -40.64 40.15
N THR A 30 32.28 -41.82 39.54
CA THR A 30 31.24 -42.13 38.54
C THR A 30 29.83 -42.13 39.14
N ALA A 31 29.66 -42.60 40.39
CA ALA A 31 28.38 -42.52 41.09
C ALA A 31 27.95 -41.07 41.36
N LYS A 32 28.90 -40.16 41.67
CA LYS A 32 28.62 -38.73 41.84
C LYS A 32 28.19 -38.07 40.53
N ASP A 33 28.87 -38.38 39.43
CA ASP A 33 28.55 -37.84 38.11
C ASP A 33 27.16 -38.30 37.64
N TRP A 34 26.80 -39.56 37.90
CA TRP A 34 25.44 -40.05 37.66
C TRP A 34 24.38 -39.34 38.51
N ALA A 35 24.66 -39.08 39.79
CA ALA A 35 23.72 -38.35 40.66
C ALA A 35 23.50 -36.92 40.17
N TYR A 36 24.55 -36.26 39.66
CA TYR A 36 24.45 -34.93 39.06
C TYR A 36 23.60 -34.94 37.79
N VAL A 37 23.87 -35.87 36.85
CA VAL A 37 23.08 -36.02 35.62
C VAL A 37 21.61 -36.36 35.92
N ASP A 38 21.35 -37.27 36.88
CA ASP A 38 19.98 -37.62 37.28
C ASP A 38 19.22 -36.40 37.87
N SER A 39 19.91 -35.53 38.62
CA SER A 39 19.32 -34.30 39.15
C SER A 39 19.01 -33.27 38.05
N TRP A 40 19.92 -33.11 37.09
CA TRP A 40 19.76 -32.22 35.94
C TRP A 40 18.64 -32.69 35.01
N LEU A 41 18.56 -33.99 34.73
CA LEU A 41 17.47 -34.58 33.94
C LEU A 41 16.11 -34.38 34.62
N LYS A 42 16.02 -34.58 35.94
CA LYS A 42 14.77 -34.30 36.68
C LYS A 42 14.36 -32.82 36.60
N GLN A 43 15.33 -31.91 36.59
CA GLN A 43 15.06 -30.49 36.44
C GLN A 43 14.57 -30.12 35.04
N LYS A 44 15.22 -30.64 33.97
CA LYS A 44 14.82 -30.36 32.58
C LYS A 44 13.50 -31.06 32.20
N TYR A 45 13.20 -32.23 32.77
CA TYR A 45 11.97 -33.00 32.53
C TYR A 45 10.92 -32.81 33.63
N SER A 46 10.82 -31.63 34.27
CA SER A 46 9.93 -31.39 35.42
C SER A 46 8.45 -31.78 35.21
N THR A 47 7.98 -31.87 33.97
CA THR A 47 6.60 -32.24 33.59
C THR A 47 6.47 -33.63 32.97
N THR A 48 7.56 -34.35 32.68
CA THR A 48 7.55 -35.63 31.93
C THR A 48 8.51 -36.63 32.58
N ALA A 49 8.18 -37.93 32.59
CA ALA A 49 9.11 -38.92 33.11
C ALA A 49 10.37 -38.98 32.23
N VAL A 50 11.55 -39.02 32.86
CA VAL A 50 12.83 -39.17 32.14
C VAL A 50 12.80 -40.48 31.35
N PRO A 51 13.03 -40.46 30.02
CA PRO A 51 13.04 -41.67 29.22
C PRO A 51 14.06 -42.69 29.73
N PRO A 52 13.78 -44.01 29.67
CA PRO A 52 14.76 -45.01 30.05
C PRO A 52 15.93 -45.02 29.04
N PHE A 53 17.17 -45.06 29.54
CA PHE A 53 18.37 -45.14 28.71
C PHE A 53 19.43 -46.04 29.36
N GLU A 54 20.36 -46.52 28.55
CA GLU A 54 21.44 -47.40 29.00
C GLU A 54 22.50 -46.63 29.79
N ARG A 55 22.83 -47.12 30.99
CA ARG A 55 23.88 -46.56 31.85
C ARG A 55 25.24 -47.18 31.51
N ASN A 56 25.90 -46.59 30.51
CA ASN A 56 27.23 -46.96 30.04
C ASN A 56 28.20 -45.78 30.29
N ALA A 57 29.51 -46.04 30.31
CA ALA A 57 30.54 -45.01 30.46
C ALA A 57 30.49 -43.97 29.32
N GLU A 58 30.20 -44.41 28.10
CA GLU A 58 30.02 -43.53 26.94
C GLU A 58 28.78 -42.63 27.10
N THR A 59 27.67 -43.16 27.62
CA THR A 59 26.45 -42.36 27.82
C THR A 59 26.63 -41.35 28.94
N LEU A 60 27.35 -41.69 30.02
CA LEU A 60 27.71 -40.73 31.06
C LEU A 60 28.55 -39.57 30.50
N ARG A 61 29.57 -39.89 29.70
CA ARG A 61 30.44 -38.88 29.08
C ARG A 61 29.64 -37.93 28.17
N MET A 62 28.76 -38.49 27.33
CA MET A 62 27.91 -37.69 26.45
C MET A 62 26.91 -36.83 27.21
N LEU A 63 26.28 -37.36 28.26
CA LEU A 63 25.32 -36.62 29.08
C LEU A 63 26.00 -35.49 29.86
N LEU A 64 27.19 -35.70 30.42
CA LEU A 64 27.97 -34.64 31.07
C LEU A 64 28.37 -33.55 30.07
N ALA A 65 28.79 -33.92 28.85
CA ALA A 65 29.10 -32.96 27.80
C ALA A 65 27.86 -32.15 27.39
N LEU A 66 26.68 -32.80 27.33
CA LEU A 66 25.41 -32.14 27.03
C LEU A 66 24.97 -31.20 28.16
N VAL A 67 25.14 -31.60 29.42
CA VAL A 67 24.85 -30.75 30.59
C VAL A 67 25.71 -29.49 30.53
N ALA A 68 27.02 -29.66 30.37
CA ALA A 68 27.96 -28.53 30.28
C ALA A 68 27.66 -27.61 29.08
N ALA A 69 27.30 -28.18 27.92
CA ALA A 69 26.92 -27.40 26.75
C ALA A 69 25.60 -26.63 26.96
N ASN A 70 24.62 -27.23 27.65
CA ASN A 70 23.37 -26.53 27.98
C ASN A 70 23.58 -25.44 29.03
N GLU A 71 24.38 -25.69 30.06
CA GLU A 71 24.70 -24.66 31.07
C GLU A 71 25.45 -23.49 30.42
N ALA A 72 26.42 -23.75 29.54
CA ALA A 72 27.09 -22.70 28.78
C ALA A 72 26.11 -21.92 27.87
N ALA A 73 25.19 -22.61 27.18
CA ALA A 73 24.19 -21.95 26.35
C ALA A 73 23.18 -21.14 27.16
N ASP A 74 22.77 -21.63 28.35
CA ASP A 74 21.89 -20.93 29.27
C ASP A 74 22.60 -19.66 29.80
N GLU A 75 23.90 -19.75 30.17
CA GLU A 75 24.72 -18.59 30.57
C GLU A 75 24.88 -17.55 29.45
N ASP A 76 25.16 -17.98 28.23
CA ASP A 76 25.29 -17.09 27.06
C ASP A 76 23.97 -16.35 26.78
N ARG A 77 22.85 -17.06 26.85
CA ARG A 77 21.52 -16.48 26.68
C ARG A 77 21.21 -15.45 27.77
N ASP A 78 21.57 -15.74 29.02
CA ASP A 78 21.37 -14.82 30.13
C ASP A 78 22.30 -13.59 30.05
N GLN A 79 23.48 -13.73 29.45
CA GLN A 79 24.36 -12.59 29.14
C GLN A 79 23.78 -11.72 28.00
N LEU A 80 23.29 -12.36 26.94
CA LEU A 80 22.69 -11.68 25.79
C LEU A 80 21.43 -10.92 26.21
N ALA A 81 20.53 -11.54 27.00
CA ALA A 81 19.33 -10.88 27.49
C ALA A 81 19.64 -9.63 28.33
N ARG A 82 20.67 -9.69 29.19
CA ARG A 82 21.12 -8.52 29.97
C ARG A 82 21.72 -7.43 29.08
N ALA A 83 22.47 -7.79 28.05
CA ALA A 83 23.03 -6.84 27.10
C ALA A 83 21.92 -6.15 26.28
N GLU A 84 20.92 -6.90 25.82
CA GLU A 84 19.75 -6.36 25.13
C GLU A 84 18.93 -5.43 26.03
N GLU A 85 18.67 -5.81 27.28
CA GLU A 85 17.95 -4.97 28.23
C GLU A 85 18.71 -3.66 28.49
N ALA A 86 20.02 -3.73 28.71
CA ALA A 86 20.85 -2.54 28.88
C ALA A 86 20.85 -1.63 27.64
N ALA A 87 20.98 -2.21 26.44
CA ALA A 87 20.93 -1.48 25.18
C ALA A 87 19.56 -0.81 24.95
N LEU A 88 18.47 -1.53 25.23
CA LEU A 88 17.11 -0.97 25.15
C LEU A 88 16.90 0.15 26.15
N GLN A 89 17.43 0.02 27.37
CA GLN A 89 17.36 1.07 28.37
C GLN A 89 18.14 2.31 27.94
N GLU A 90 19.33 2.14 27.35
CA GLU A 90 20.12 3.25 26.82
C GLU A 90 19.36 3.98 25.71
N VAL A 91 18.81 3.25 24.72
CA VAL A 91 18.01 3.84 23.64
C VAL A 91 16.82 4.62 24.20
N ARG A 92 16.06 4.03 25.14
CA ARG A 92 14.91 4.69 25.78
C ARG A 92 15.33 5.96 26.53
N SER A 93 16.45 5.92 27.25
CA SER A 93 16.95 7.10 27.96
C SER A 93 17.41 8.20 26.99
N ALA A 94 18.02 7.82 25.87
CA ALA A 94 18.46 8.74 24.83
C ALA A 94 17.28 9.36 24.06
N THR A 95 16.21 8.60 23.80
CA THR A 95 14.98 9.16 23.19
C THR A 95 14.28 10.10 24.15
N ALA A 96 14.12 9.73 25.42
CA ALA A 96 13.51 10.60 26.42
C ALA A 96 14.30 11.91 26.60
N ALA A 97 15.63 11.84 26.67
CA ALA A 97 16.47 13.05 26.75
C ALA A 97 16.37 13.94 25.51
N LYS A 98 16.21 13.34 24.32
CA LYS A 98 15.96 14.11 23.08
C LYS A 98 14.58 14.78 23.11
N GLU A 99 13.54 14.06 23.54
CA GLU A 99 12.19 14.59 23.66
C GLU A 99 12.16 15.78 24.61
N THR A 100 12.77 15.68 25.80
CA THR A 100 12.84 16.81 26.74
C THR A 100 13.58 18.02 26.16
N VAL A 101 14.67 17.80 25.42
CA VAL A 101 15.41 18.91 24.77
C VAL A 101 14.57 19.54 23.68
N VAL A 102 13.82 18.75 22.91
CA VAL A 102 12.92 19.25 21.87
C VAL A 102 11.78 20.05 22.50
N GLU A 103 11.16 19.56 23.56
CA GLU A 103 10.12 20.28 24.32
C GLU A 103 10.65 21.61 24.87
N ASP A 104 11.82 21.61 25.52
CA ASP A 104 12.45 22.82 26.04
C ASP A 104 12.75 23.84 24.93
N LEU A 105 13.23 23.38 23.77
CA LEU A 105 13.48 24.22 22.60
C LEU A 105 12.18 24.78 22.01
N LEU A 106 11.12 23.99 21.92
CA LEU A 106 9.81 24.44 21.44
C LEU A 106 9.22 25.49 22.37
N CYS A 107 9.24 25.26 23.69
CA CYS A 107 8.81 26.26 24.67
C CYS A 107 9.62 27.55 24.56
N ALA A 108 10.95 27.46 24.41
CA ALA A 108 11.80 28.63 24.21
C ALA A 108 11.45 29.38 22.91
N ILE A 109 11.14 28.68 21.83
CA ILE A 109 10.72 29.30 20.56
C ILE A 109 9.36 30.00 20.73
N GLU A 110 8.40 29.37 21.38
CA GLU A 110 7.07 29.93 21.65
C GLU A 110 7.14 31.20 22.52
N ASP A 111 7.97 31.18 23.56
CA ASP A 111 8.19 32.32 24.44
C ASP A 111 8.84 33.51 23.73
N ASN A 112 9.77 33.24 22.81
CA ASN A 112 10.48 34.26 22.04
C ASN A 112 9.72 34.71 20.78
N LEU A 113 8.56 34.14 20.48
CA LEU A 113 7.78 34.51 19.30
C LEU A 113 7.05 35.83 19.52
N THR A 114 7.13 36.74 18.54
CA THR A 114 6.36 37.99 18.55
C THR A 114 4.86 37.71 18.45
N LYS A 115 4.02 38.71 18.79
CA LYS A 115 2.56 38.57 18.69
C LYS A 115 2.12 38.28 17.25
N GLU A 116 2.76 38.91 16.28
CA GLU A 116 2.53 38.65 14.86
C GLU A 116 2.93 37.23 14.46
N GLY A 117 4.06 36.74 15.00
CA GLY A 117 4.53 35.38 14.75
C GLY A 117 3.56 34.32 15.28
N ARG A 118 3.01 34.51 16.48
CA ARG A 118 2.00 33.59 17.06
C ARG A 118 0.74 33.56 16.22
N ALA A 119 0.20 34.74 15.87
CA ALA A 119 -0.98 34.85 15.04
C ALA A 119 -0.79 34.20 13.65
N ALA A 120 0.40 34.33 13.07
CA ALA A 120 0.74 33.69 11.80
C ALA A 120 0.78 32.16 11.92
N LEU A 121 1.43 31.62 12.97
CA LEU A 121 1.46 30.17 13.22
C LEU A 121 0.06 29.61 13.49
N ASP A 122 -0.75 30.29 14.30
CA ASP A 122 -2.14 29.88 14.57
C ASP A 122 -2.97 29.86 13.28
N SER A 123 -2.78 30.86 12.40
CA SER A 123 -3.45 30.91 11.10
C SER A 123 -2.99 29.79 10.18
N MET A 124 -1.69 29.46 10.17
CA MET A 124 -1.15 28.34 9.40
C MET A 124 -1.64 26.99 9.92
N ALA A 125 -1.71 26.82 11.25
CA ALA A 125 -2.25 25.62 11.88
C ALA A 125 -3.74 25.47 11.55
N GLY A 126 -4.52 26.55 11.61
CA GLY A 126 -5.92 26.57 11.17
C GLY A 126 -6.07 26.16 9.71
N MET A 127 -5.28 26.75 8.81
CA MET A 127 -5.29 26.40 7.38
C MET A 127 -4.88 24.95 7.13
N ALA A 128 -3.90 24.42 7.87
CA ALA A 128 -3.48 23.03 7.76
C ALA A 128 -4.59 22.05 8.18
N VAL A 129 -5.39 22.41 9.19
CA VAL A 129 -6.55 21.63 9.62
C VAL A 129 -7.66 21.70 8.57
N GLU A 130 -7.99 22.90 8.08
CA GLU A 130 -9.03 23.08 7.06
C GLU A 130 -8.70 22.37 5.73
N LEU A 131 -7.42 22.35 5.34
CA LEU A 131 -6.93 21.64 4.16
C LEU A 131 -6.73 20.13 4.40
N GLY A 132 -6.97 19.63 5.62
CA GLY A 132 -6.79 18.22 5.97
C GLY A 132 -5.33 17.74 5.95
N VAL A 133 -4.36 18.66 5.94
CA VAL A 133 -2.91 18.36 5.92
C VAL A 133 -2.37 18.06 7.33
N ALA A 134 -3.05 18.58 8.37
CA ALA A 134 -2.63 18.39 9.76
C ALA A 134 -2.82 16.96 10.30
N ALA A 135 -3.72 16.18 9.70
CA ALA A 135 -3.95 14.78 10.05
C ALA A 135 -3.01 13.87 9.25
N GLY A 136 -1.75 13.80 9.67
CA GLY A 136 -0.74 12.91 9.10
C GLY A 136 -0.97 11.42 9.41
N SER A 137 -2.10 10.83 9.00
CA SER A 137 -2.37 9.39 9.20
C SER A 137 -2.59 8.58 7.92
N ASP A 138 -2.91 9.20 6.78
CA ASP A 138 -3.46 8.42 5.65
C ASP A 138 -2.47 8.20 4.50
N HIS A 139 -1.24 8.72 4.59
CA HIS A 139 -0.20 8.50 3.57
C HIS A 139 1.10 7.92 4.15
N PRO A 140 1.39 6.62 3.93
CA PRO A 140 2.52 5.91 4.53
C PRO A 140 3.90 6.32 3.97
N ASN A 141 4.00 7.37 3.16
CA ASN A 141 5.20 7.71 2.39
C ASN A 141 5.78 9.10 2.70
N THR A 142 5.28 9.82 3.71
CA THR A 142 5.78 11.17 4.02
C THR A 142 6.34 11.21 5.44
N GLU A 143 7.62 10.83 5.58
CA GLU A 143 8.41 11.09 6.78
C GLU A 143 8.68 12.60 6.99
N SER A 144 8.29 13.46 6.04
CA SER A 144 8.29 14.92 6.21
C SER A 144 6.94 15.37 6.72
N GLY A 145 6.93 15.94 7.93
CA GLY A 145 5.77 16.57 8.53
C GLY A 145 5.23 17.76 7.73
N ILE A 146 4.31 18.51 8.33
CA ILE A 146 3.65 19.66 7.72
C ILE A 146 4.70 20.69 7.28
N THR A 147 4.95 20.81 5.97
CA THR A 147 5.85 21.82 5.41
C THR A 147 5.05 23.03 4.91
N PRO A 148 5.59 24.26 5.03
CA PRO A 148 4.94 25.45 4.52
C PRO A 148 4.77 25.42 2.99
N GLU A 149 5.66 24.72 2.26
CA GLU A 149 5.55 24.53 0.81
C GLU A 149 4.34 23.68 0.44
N LEU A 150 4.06 22.60 1.20
CA LEU A 150 2.90 21.76 0.99
C LEU A 150 1.60 22.54 1.26
N LEU A 151 1.57 23.31 2.36
CA LEU A 151 0.43 24.17 2.69
C LEU A 151 0.17 25.19 1.57
N ALA A 152 1.22 25.85 1.09
CA ALA A 152 1.13 26.81 -0.01
C ALA A 152 0.64 26.16 -1.31
N ALA A 153 1.15 24.97 -1.66
CA ALA A 153 0.71 24.25 -2.85
C ALA A 153 -0.79 23.90 -2.78
N ARG A 154 -1.27 23.39 -1.64
CA ARG A 154 -2.69 23.07 -1.42
C ARG A 154 -3.56 24.31 -1.42
N PHE A 155 -3.09 25.41 -0.84
CA PHE A 155 -3.81 26.68 -0.89
C PHE A 155 -3.96 27.17 -2.34
N ILE A 156 -2.89 27.14 -3.14
CA ILE A 156 -2.93 27.55 -4.55
C ILE A 156 -3.87 26.65 -5.36
N GLU A 157 -3.86 25.34 -5.11
CA GLU A 157 -4.75 24.39 -5.75
C GLU A 157 -6.23 24.70 -5.43
N LEU A 158 -6.54 24.97 -4.16
CA LEU A 158 -7.89 25.36 -3.74
C LEU A 158 -8.33 26.68 -4.40
N GLN A 159 -7.44 27.68 -4.46
CA GLN A 159 -7.72 28.95 -5.13
C GLN A 159 -7.94 28.77 -6.65
N ALA A 160 -7.16 27.91 -7.30
CA ALA A 160 -7.34 27.59 -8.70
C ALA A 160 -8.71 26.93 -8.93
N SER A 161 -9.07 25.94 -8.09
CA SER A 161 -10.37 25.26 -8.15
C SER A 161 -11.53 26.22 -7.94
N ALA A 162 -11.44 27.13 -6.96
CA ALA A 162 -12.48 28.13 -6.70
C ALA A 162 -12.72 29.02 -7.93
N VAL A 163 -11.65 29.53 -8.55
CA VAL A 163 -11.74 30.36 -9.76
C VAL A 163 -12.28 29.58 -10.95
N GLU A 164 -11.94 28.30 -11.10
CA GLU A 164 -12.50 27.45 -12.14
C GLU A 164 -14.01 27.24 -11.96
N VAL A 165 -14.47 27.01 -10.73
CA VAL A 165 -15.89 26.90 -10.40
C VAL A 165 -16.61 28.20 -10.70
N ASP A 166 -16.07 29.36 -10.29
CA ASP A 166 -16.67 30.67 -10.58
C ASP A 166 -16.77 30.97 -12.08
N ARG A 167 -15.76 30.55 -12.86
CA ARG A 167 -15.83 30.66 -14.32
C ARG A 167 -16.86 29.71 -14.92
N ALA A 168 -16.98 28.51 -14.38
CA ALA A 168 -17.96 27.53 -14.83
C ALA A 168 -19.40 28.00 -14.53
N THR A 169 -19.65 28.57 -13.36
CA THR A 169 -20.97 29.12 -12.98
C THR A 169 -21.34 30.28 -13.89
N ALA A 170 -20.45 31.25 -14.11
CA ALA A 170 -20.70 32.37 -15.04
C ALA A 170 -21.01 31.88 -16.47
N ARG A 171 -20.33 30.82 -16.94
CA ARG A 171 -20.62 30.22 -18.26
C ARG A 171 -22.00 29.56 -18.30
N VAL A 172 -22.38 28.85 -17.23
CA VAL A 172 -23.70 28.23 -17.12
C VAL A 172 -24.79 29.29 -17.09
N GLU A 173 -24.61 30.41 -16.40
CA GLU A 173 -25.56 31.52 -16.38
C GLU A 173 -25.81 32.09 -17.79
N VAL A 174 -24.74 32.33 -18.56
CA VAL A 174 -24.87 32.80 -19.94
C VAL A 174 -25.60 31.79 -20.82
N LEU A 175 -25.28 30.50 -20.69
CA LEU A 175 -25.96 29.45 -21.46
C LEU A 175 -27.43 29.32 -21.06
N HIS A 176 -27.73 29.45 -19.77
CA HIS A 176 -29.09 29.40 -19.25
C HIS A 176 -29.92 30.56 -19.80
N GLU A 177 -29.38 31.78 -19.82
CA GLU A 177 -30.07 32.93 -20.40
C GLU A 177 -30.26 32.77 -21.91
N TYR A 178 -29.27 32.23 -22.63
CA TYR A 178 -29.41 31.94 -24.06
C TYR A 178 -30.51 30.91 -24.34
N VAL A 179 -30.54 29.80 -23.59
CA VAL A 179 -31.59 28.78 -23.72
C VAL A 179 -32.95 29.36 -23.37
N ARG A 180 -33.04 30.17 -22.31
CA ARG A 180 -34.28 30.86 -21.92
C ARG A 180 -34.77 31.80 -23.01
N HIS A 181 -33.88 32.57 -23.62
CA HIS A 181 -34.21 33.45 -24.74
C HIS A 181 -34.67 32.65 -25.97
N GLU A 182 -33.96 31.59 -26.35
CA GLU A 182 -34.32 30.80 -27.53
C GLU A 182 -35.62 30.02 -27.32
N THR A 183 -35.86 29.50 -26.12
CA THR A 183 -37.15 28.86 -25.77
C THR A 183 -38.31 29.85 -25.80
N ALA A 184 -38.14 31.07 -25.28
CA ALA A 184 -39.16 32.12 -25.39
C ALA A 184 -39.44 32.50 -26.86
N ARG A 185 -38.38 32.65 -27.66
CA ARG A 185 -38.49 32.94 -29.10
C ARG A 185 -39.18 31.82 -29.88
N LEU A 186 -38.86 30.56 -29.60
CA LEU A 186 -39.54 29.41 -30.20
C LEU A 186 -41.01 29.33 -29.77
N ALA A 187 -41.33 29.64 -28.53
CA ALA A 187 -42.71 29.72 -28.05
C ALA A 187 -43.50 30.83 -28.76
N GLU A 188 -42.91 32.00 -28.96
CA GLU A 188 -43.50 33.09 -29.73
C GLU A 188 -43.75 32.69 -31.19
N LEU A 189 -42.76 32.05 -31.83
CA LEU A 189 -42.88 31.56 -33.21
C LEU A 189 -43.97 30.48 -33.35
N MET A 190 -44.05 29.55 -32.41
CA MET A 190 -45.14 28.57 -32.37
C MET A 190 -46.49 29.27 -32.19
N GLY A 191 -46.57 30.27 -31.31
CA GLY A 191 -47.77 31.09 -31.12
C GLY A 191 -48.19 31.83 -32.39
N SER A 192 -47.24 32.43 -33.13
CA SER A 192 -47.53 33.12 -34.38
C SER A 192 -47.99 32.16 -35.48
N MET A 193 -47.38 30.97 -35.58
CA MET A 193 -47.83 29.93 -36.53
C MET A 193 -49.23 29.41 -36.19
N HIS A 194 -49.53 29.15 -34.91
CA HIS A 194 -50.87 28.75 -34.49
C HIS A 194 -51.90 29.87 -34.72
N GLY A 195 -51.55 31.12 -34.42
CA GLY A 195 -52.43 32.27 -34.67
C GLY A 195 -52.72 32.48 -36.15
N GLN A 196 -51.70 32.39 -37.01
CA GLN A 196 -51.84 32.54 -38.46
C GLN A 196 -52.67 31.42 -39.10
N HIS A 197 -52.63 30.22 -38.52
CA HIS A 197 -53.46 29.08 -38.93
C HIS A 197 -54.93 29.23 -38.51
N VAL A 198 -55.21 29.96 -37.41
CA VAL A 198 -56.58 30.21 -36.93
C VAL A 198 -57.22 31.41 -37.63
N THR A 199 -56.45 32.40 -38.09
CA THR A 199 -56.98 33.60 -38.77
C THR A 199 -56.95 33.54 -40.31
N GLY A 200 -56.34 32.49 -40.88
CA GLY A 200 -56.09 32.37 -42.33
C GLY A 200 -57.20 31.74 -43.18
N SER A 201 -58.28 31.23 -42.60
CA SER A 201 -59.38 30.60 -43.36
C SER A 201 -60.73 31.20 -42.97
N ALA A 202 -61.05 32.35 -43.55
CA ALA A 202 -62.41 32.91 -43.61
C ALA A 202 -63.13 32.51 -44.91
N ASP A 203 -62.69 31.42 -45.56
CA ASP A 203 -63.33 30.84 -46.73
C ASP A 203 -63.74 29.40 -46.36
N GLU A 204 -65.04 29.13 -46.36
CA GLU A 204 -65.69 27.96 -45.72
C GLU A 204 -65.45 26.62 -46.45
N ASN A 205 -64.41 26.47 -47.28
CA ASN A 205 -64.29 25.28 -48.15
C ASN A 205 -62.89 24.69 -48.38
N GLU A 206 -61.86 25.14 -47.67
CA GLU A 206 -60.57 24.44 -47.65
C GLU A 206 -60.32 23.81 -46.29
N THR A 207 -60.65 22.52 -46.22
CA THR A 207 -60.31 21.63 -45.11
C THR A 207 -58.83 21.79 -44.80
N ASN A 208 -58.57 22.36 -43.63
CA ASN A 208 -57.26 22.58 -43.06
C ASN A 208 -56.38 21.31 -43.14
N VAL A 209 -55.50 21.23 -44.15
CA VAL A 209 -54.68 20.05 -44.49
C VAL A 209 -53.66 19.70 -43.38
N TYR A 210 -53.49 20.56 -42.38
CA TYR A 210 -52.60 20.35 -41.23
C TYR A 210 -53.31 20.31 -39.88
N ALA A 211 -54.65 20.29 -39.83
CA ALA A 211 -55.34 19.93 -38.59
C ALA A 211 -54.98 18.47 -38.24
N LEU A 212 -54.17 18.26 -37.20
CA LEU A 212 -53.96 16.92 -36.66
C LEU A 212 -55.34 16.29 -36.43
N ASP A 213 -55.53 15.09 -36.97
CA ASP A 213 -56.75 14.31 -36.82
C ASP A 213 -57.19 14.37 -35.34
N PRO A 214 -58.41 14.87 -35.04
CA PRO A 214 -58.87 15.01 -33.66
C PRO A 214 -58.84 13.68 -32.90
N GLU A 215 -58.87 12.55 -33.61
CA GLU A 215 -58.68 11.22 -33.05
C GLU A 215 -57.24 10.99 -32.56
N MET A 216 -56.23 11.40 -33.34
CA MET A 216 -54.81 11.32 -32.95
C MET A 216 -54.45 12.26 -31.81
N ALA A 217 -55.05 13.45 -31.74
CA ALA A 217 -54.89 14.37 -30.62
C ALA A 217 -55.46 13.76 -29.32
N ARG A 218 -56.65 13.14 -29.38
CA ARG A 218 -57.24 12.42 -28.24
C ARG A 218 -56.39 11.24 -27.80
N LEU A 219 -55.87 10.46 -28.75
CA LEU A 219 -55.02 9.32 -28.46
C LEU A 219 -53.70 9.74 -27.79
N ASN A 220 -53.09 10.85 -28.23
CA ASN A 220 -51.93 11.44 -27.56
C ASN A 220 -52.23 11.95 -26.15
N THR A 221 -53.38 12.57 -25.92
CA THR A 221 -53.76 12.98 -24.56
C THR A 221 -54.00 11.78 -23.65
N ASP A 222 -54.62 10.71 -24.15
CA ASP A 222 -54.85 9.47 -23.41
C ASP A 222 -53.54 8.74 -23.10
N THR A 223 -52.58 8.68 -24.03
CA THR A 223 -51.24 8.14 -23.76
C THR A 223 -50.48 8.98 -22.72
N HIS A 224 -50.55 10.31 -22.79
CA HIS A 224 -49.93 11.18 -21.77
C HIS A 224 -50.56 11.02 -20.37
N ILE A 225 -51.89 10.86 -20.29
CA ILE A 225 -52.58 10.58 -19.01
C ILE A 225 -52.16 9.21 -18.48
N LYS A 226 -52.02 8.21 -19.35
CA LYS A 226 -51.53 6.87 -18.96
C LYS A 226 -50.09 6.89 -18.48
N ILE A 227 -49.21 7.64 -19.15
CA ILE A 227 -47.79 7.79 -18.77
C ILE A 227 -47.69 8.46 -17.40
N THR A 228 -48.34 9.61 -17.19
CA THR A 228 -48.32 10.31 -15.90
C THR A 228 -48.90 9.46 -14.76
N LYS A 229 -49.91 8.64 -15.05
CA LYS A 229 -50.45 7.67 -14.11
C LYS A 229 -49.44 6.56 -13.78
N MET A 230 -48.73 6.01 -14.75
CA MET A 230 -47.68 5.00 -14.53
C MET A 230 -46.47 5.58 -13.80
N GLU A 231 -46.08 6.82 -14.12
CA GLU A 231 -45.01 7.56 -13.43
C GLU A 231 -45.36 7.79 -11.95
N GLY A 232 -46.62 8.13 -11.65
CA GLY A 232 -47.09 8.22 -10.27
C GLY A 232 -47.10 6.88 -9.50
N GLN A 233 -47.10 5.74 -10.21
CA GLN A 233 -47.07 4.40 -9.62
C GLN A 233 -45.65 3.85 -9.43
N LEU A 234 -44.64 4.39 -10.12
CA LEU A 234 -43.22 4.04 -9.92
C LEU A 234 -42.75 4.10 -8.46
N PRO A 235 -42.97 5.20 -7.71
CA PRO A 235 -42.49 5.27 -6.32
C PRO A 235 -43.17 4.24 -5.41
N GLN A 236 -44.41 3.84 -5.70
CA GLN A 236 -45.10 2.79 -4.94
C GLN A 236 -44.54 1.40 -5.25
N LEU A 237 -44.17 1.14 -6.51
CA LEU A 237 -43.50 -0.10 -6.92
C LEU A 237 -42.08 -0.17 -6.36
N GLU A 238 -41.33 0.94 -6.37
CA GLU A 238 -40.01 1.03 -5.73
C GLU A 238 -40.10 0.77 -4.21
N GLN A 239 -41.12 1.33 -3.54
CA GLN A 239 -41.39 1.06 -2.13
C GLN A 239 -41.77 -0.42 -1.89
N GLN A 240 -42.52 -1.04 -2.80
CA GLN A 240 -42.84 -2.46 -2.71
C GLN A 240 -41.63 -3.35 -2.97
N VAL A 241 -40.75 -3.01 -3.91
CA VAL A 241 -39.50 -3.74 -4.17
C VAL A 241 -38.55 -3.61 -2.98
N THR A 242 -38.43 -2.42 -2.39
CA THR A 242 -37.62 -2.23 -1.18
C THR A 242 -38.22 -2.93 0.05
N ALA A 243 -39.54 -2.98 0.18
CA ALA A 243 -40.21 -3.76 1.23
C ALA A 243 -40.08 -5.28 1.01
N LEU A 244 -40.21 -5.74 -0.23
CA LEU A 244 -40.00 -7.14 -0.62
C LEU A 244 -38.54 -7.56 -0.46
N ASN A 245 -37.57 -6.69 -0.76
CA ASN A 245 -36.16 -6.93 -0.46
C ASN A 245 -35.86 -6.92 1.05
N LYS A 246 -36.69 -6.27 1.87
CA LYS A 246 -36.60 -6.39 3.34
C LYS A 246 -37.23 -7.69 3.86
N MET A 247 -38.23 -8.24 3.16
CA MET A 247 -38.90 -9.50 3.53
C MET A 247 -38.22 -10.74 2.95
N SER A 248 -37.64 -10.62 1.76
CA SER A 248 -36.81 -11.62 1.11
C SER A 248 -35.39 -11.41 1.58
N GLN A 249 -34.86 -12.35 2.36
CA GLN A 249 -33.45 -12.38 2.78
C GLN A 249 -32.53 -12.68 1.59
N MET A 250 -32.63 -11.92 0.50
CA MET A 250 -31.51 -11.80 -0.41
C MET A 250 -30.39 -11.14 0.40
N PRO A 251 -29.16 -11.69 0.42
CA PRO A 251 -28.07 -11.08 1.16
C PRO A 251 -27.94 -9.63 0.68
N THR A 252 -28.21 -8.71 1.59
CA THR A 252 -27.86 -7.32 1.39
C THR A 252 -26.36 -7.32 1.23
N VAL A 253 -25.87 -7.09 0.01
CA VAL A 253 -24.44 -6.86 -0.21
C VAL A 253 -24.04 -5.79 0.79
N THR A 254 -23.28 -6.19 1.80
CA THR A 254 -23.01 -5.32 2.93
C THR A 254 -22.03 -4.25 2.47
N VAL A 255 -22.09 -3.06 3.08
CA VAL A 255 -21.16 -1.97 2.72
C VAL A 255 -19.70 -2.41 2.86
N ASP A 256 -19.45 -3.38 3.75
CA ASP A 256 -18.14 -3.98 3.96
C ASP A 256 -17.73 -4.92 2.81
N GLU A 257 -18.64 -5.73 2.26
CA GLU A 257 -18.40 -6.51 1.05
C GLU A 257 -18.14 -5.61 -0.19
N VAL A 258 -18.87 -4.50 -0.32
CA VAL A 258 -18.62 -3.53 -1.40
C VAL A 258 -17.24 -2.89 -1.28
N LYS A 259 -16.77 -2.63 -0.05
CA LYS A 259 -15.42 -2.10 0.18
C LYS A 259 -14.33 -3.11 -0.14
N GLU A 260 -14.54 -4.38 0.21
CA GLU A 260 -13.61 -5.46 -0.14
C GLU A 260 -13.50 -5.61 -1.67
N ASP A 261 -14.63 -5.57 -2.37
CA ASP A 261 -14.69 -5.60 -3.84
C ASP A 261 -14.04 -4.34 -4.46
N GLU A 262 -14.22 -3.17 -3.85
CA GLU A 262 -13.58 -1.91 -4.28
C GLU A 262 -12.06 -1.99 -4.13
N ASP A 263 -11.56 -2.50 -3.01
CA ASP A 263 -10.13 -2.68 -2.77
C ASP A 263 -9.49 -3.71 -3.72
N GLU A 264 -10.22 -4.79 -4.03
CA GLU A 264 -9.78 -5.76 -5.04
C GLU A 264 -9.77 -5.13 -6.44
N TYR A 265 -10.81 -4.38 -6.80
CA TYR A 265 -10.89 -3.68 -8.06
C TYR A 265 -9.75 -2.67 -8.24
N LEU A 266 -9.46 -1.88 -7.20
CA LEU A 266 -8.35 -0.91 -7.21
C LEU A 266 -7.00 -1.60 -7.36
N ARG A 267 -6.79 -2.75 -6.71
CA ARG A 267 -5.59 -3.58 -6.90
C ARG A 267 -5.44 -4.07 -8.34
N VAL A 268 -6.51 -4.58 -8.94
CA VAL A 268 -6.51 -5.02 -10.34
C VAL A 268 -6.28 -3.84 -11.28
N LEU A 269 -6.85 -2.68 -10.99
CA LEU A 269 -6.69 -1.47 -11.79
C LEU A 269 -5.25 -0.92 -11.72
N ALA A 270 -4.62 -0.94 -10.54
CA ALA A 270 -3.20 -0.63 -10.40
C ALA A 270 -2.33 -1.59 -11.23
N ARG A 271 -2.61 -2.89 -11.13
CA ARG A 271 -1.90 -3.90 -11.92
C ARG A 271 -2.08 -3.70 -13.43
N LYS A 272 -3.29 -3.35 -13.87
CA LYS A 272 -3.56 -3.01 -15.27
C LYS A 272 -2.78 -1.78 -15.71
N LYS A 273 -2.74 -0.71 -14.90
CA LYS A 273 -1.95 0.50 -15.21
C LYS A 273 -0.47 0.18 -15.36
N ASP A 274 0.09 -0.66 -14.50
CA ASP A 274 1.49 -1.09 -14.60
C ASP A 274 1.75 -1.89 -15.89
N LEU A 275 0.84 -2.80 -16.23
CA LEU A 275 0.89 -3.60 -17.46
C LEU A 275 0.72 -2.72 -18.71
N ASP A 276 -0.20 -1.76 -18.69
CA ASP A 276 -0.41 -0.80 -19.78
C ASP A 276 0.80 0.12 -19.95
N ALA A 277 1.47 0.53 -18.86
CA ALA A 277 2.71 1.29 -18.92
C ALA A 277 3.85 0.46 -19.55
N GLN A 278 3.95 -0.82 -19.19
CA GLN A 278 4.88 -1.76 -19.81
C GLN A 278 4.57 -1.97 -21.30
N LEU A 279 3.30 -2.20 -21.65
CA LEU A 279 2.86 -2.37 -23.05
C LEU A 279 3.06 -1.10 -23.88
N LYS A 280 2.89 0.09 -23.29
CA LYS A 280 3.15 1.37 -23.97
C LYS A 280 4.62 1.51 -24.38
N ALA A 281 5.55 0.96 -23.61
CA ALA A 281 6.96 0.90 -24.00
C ALA A 281 7.20 0.01 -25.25
N PHE A 282 6.29 -0.91 -25.52
CA PHE A 282 6.29 -1.77 -26.71
C PHE A 282 5.25 -1.34 -27.76
N ALA A 283 4.57 -0.19 -27.57
CA ALA A 283 3.58 0.30 -28.51
C ALA A 283 4.26 0.67 -29.84
N GLY A 284 3.97 -0.12 -30.87
CA GLY A 284 4.58 0.02 -32.20
C GLY A 284 5.29 -1.25 -32.67
N LEU A 285 5.59 -2.20 -31.79
CA LEU A 285 6.10 -3.51 -32.24
C LEU A 285 4.93 -4.40 -32.67
N PRO A 286 5.04 -5.08 -33.82
CA PRO A 286 4.11 -6.13 -34.23
C PRO A 286 3.94 -7.19 -33.13
N PRO A 287 2.75 -7.82 -33.02
CA PRO A 287 2.50 -8.87 -32.02
C PRO A 287 3.34 -10.15 -32.26
N ASP A 288 3.99 -10.26 -33.41
CA ASP A 288 4.91 -11.34 -33.76
C ASP A 288 6.37 -10.97 -33.39
N VAL A 289 7.02 -11.82 -32.61
CA VAL A 289 8.38 -11.62 -32.06
C VAL A 289 9.42 -11.50 -33.19
N ASP A 290 9.24 -12.22 -34.29
CA ASP A 290 10.19 -12.19 -35.41
C ASP A 290 10.02 -10.92 -36.26
N ALA A 291 8.79 -10.45 -36.45
CA ALA A 291 8.51 -9.17 -37.11
C ALA A 291 8.99 -7.96 -36.27
N ALA A 292 8.79 -8.02 -34.95
CA ALA A 292 9.29 -7.04 -33.99
C ALA A 292 10.83 -6.91 -34.03
N ARG A 293 11.55 -8.04 -34.14
CA ARG A 293 13.01 -8.04 -34.31
C ARG A 293 13.44 -7.40 -35.63
N ALA A 294 12.73 -7.68 -36.72
CA ALA A 294 13.03 -7.10 -38.02
C ALA A 294 12.86 -5.57 -38.03
N GLU A 295 11.78 -5.04 -37.44
CA GLU A 295 11.57 -3.60 -37.33
C GLU A 295 12.60 -2.91 -36.42
N LEU A 296 12.98 -3.55 -35.31
CA LEU A 296 14.01 -3.02 -34.42
C LEU A 296 15.38 -2.94 -35.12
N GLU A 297 15.75 -3.96 -35.89
CA GLU A 297 16.97 -3.92 -36.71
C GLU A 297 16.91 -2.84 -37.80
N ASN A 298 15.74 -2.62 -38.42
CA ASN A 298 15.56 -1.52 -39.38
C ASN A 298 15.77 -0.15 -38.71
N LEU A 299 15.16 0.09 -37.54
CA LEU A 299 15.31 1.33 -36.79
C LEU A 299 16.75 1.54 -36.29
N ARG A 300 17.45 0.46 -35.91
CA ARG A 300 18.89 0.51 -35.56
C ARG A 300 19.74 0.91 -36.75
N ASN A 301 19.46 0.36 -37.93
CA ASN A 301 20.16 0.71 -39.16
C ASN A 301 19.90 2.17 -39.56
N GLU A 302 18.66 2.65 -39.39
CA GLU A 302 18.31 4.05 -39.64
C GLU A 302 19.05 4.99 -38.68
N LEU A 303 19.06 4.70 -37.37
CA LEU A 303 19.81 5.46 -36.37
C LEU A 303 21.32 5.51 -36.68
N ARG A 304 21.90 4.38 -37.08
CA ARG A 304 23.30 4.32 -37.51
C ARG A 304 23.54 5.21 -38.73
N SER A 305 22.66 5.15 -39.75
CA SER A 305 22.78 5.99 -40.94
C SER A 305 22.66 7.49 -40.64
N LEU A 306 21.77 7.88 -39.72
CA LEU A 306 21.62 9.27 -39.28
C LEU A 306 22.82 9.73 -38.47
N THR A 307 23.40 8.85 -37.65
CA THR A 307 24.62 9.12 -36.88
C THR A 307 25.80 9.31 -37.83
N ASP A 308 25.98 8.41 -38.80
CA ASP A 308 27.03 8.53 -39.82
C ASP A 308 26.87 9.81 -40.64
N ARG A 309 25.64 10.20 -40.98
CA ARG A 309 25.36 11.46 -41.68
C ARG A 309 25.67 12.68 -40.82
N ARG A 310 25.33 12.63 -39.53
CA ARG A 310 25.66 13.69 -38.56
C ARG A 310 27.18 13.83 -38.46
N ASP A 311 27.89 12.73 -38.30
CA ASP A 311 29.33 12.73 -38.08
C ASP A 311 30.07 13.19 -39.35
N ASN A 312 29.66 12.74 -40.54
CA ASN A 312 30.17 13.27 -41.82
C ASN A 312 29.92 14.78 -41.98
N ASN A 313 28.75 15.27 -41.59
CA ASN A 313 28.45 16.70 -41.64
C ASN A 313 29.28 17.48 -40.62
N PHE A 314 29.53 16.90 -39.44
CA PHE A 314 30.34 17.49 -38.39
C PHE A 314 31.82 17.57 -38.81
N GLU A 315 32.38 16.49 -39.36
CA GLU A 315 33.73 16.46 -39.93
C GLU A 315 33.90 17.53 -41.01
N ARG A 316 32.94 17.66 -41.93
CA ARG A 316 32.94 18.73 -42.95
C ARG A 316 32.86 20.14 -42.38
N LEU A 317 32.19 20.34 -41.24
CA LEU A 317 32.17 21.64 -40.56
C LEU A 317 33.51 21.92 -39.89
N VAL A 318 34.06 20.93 -39.18
CA VAL A 318 35.35 21.03 -38.48
C VAL A 318 36.49 21.28 -39.45
N GLU A 319 36.51 20.63 -40.62
CA GLU A 319 37.52 20.85 -41.66
C GLU A 319 37.44 22.25 -42.30
N ARG A 320 36.24 22.85 -42.35
CA ARG A 320 36.05 24.22 -42.88
C ARG A 320 36.45 25.29 -41.87
N GLU A 321 36.26 25.03 -40.57
CA GLU A 321 36.53 26.00 -39.51
C GLU A 321 37.91 25.84 -38.86
N SER A 322 38.62 24.74 -39.07
CA SER A 322 40.00 24.59 -38.59
C SER A 322 40.97 25.42 -39.43
N PRO A 323 41.64 26.46 -38.86
CA PRO A 323 42.67 27.19 -39.57
C PRO A 323 43.88 26.27 -39.76
N ALA A 324 44.15 25.86 -41.01
CA ALA A 324 45.37 25.13 -41.34
C ALA A 324 46.59 25.98 -40.94
N LYS A 325 47.24 25.61 -39.83
CA LYS A 325 48.44 26.28 -39.32
C LYS A 325 49.56 26.14 -40.38
N PRO A 326 50.04 27.21 -41.02
CA PRO A 326 51.09 27.09 -42.01
C PRO A 326 52.38 26.65 -41.32
N ARG A 327 52.92 25.51 -41.75
CA ARG A 327 54.25 25.03 -41.34
C ARG A 327 55.29 26.07 -41.72
N ARG A 328 55.83 26.81 -40.74
CA ARG A 328 57.02 27.66 -40.90
C ARG A 328 58.19 26.79 -41.38
N ARG A 329 58.70 27.08 -42.57
CA ARG A 329 60.04 26.66 -42.99
C ARG A 329 61.05 27.35 -42.06
N MET A 330 61.85 26.57 -41.35
CA MET A 330 63.04 27.08 -40.66
C MET A 330 64.19 27.17 -41.67
N PRO A 331 65.07 28.19 -41.53
CA PRO A 331 66.19 28.47 -42.44
C PRO A 331 67.30 27.40 -42.40
#